data_AF-R5FFN7-F1
#
_entry.id   AF-R5FFN7-F1
#
_cell.length_a   1.000
_cell.length_b   1.000
_cell.length_c   1.000
_cell.angle_alpha   90.00
_cell.angle_beta   90.00
_cell.angle_gamma   90.00
#
_symmetry.space_group_name_H-M   'P 1'
#
loop_
_entity.id
_entity.type
_entity.pdbx_description
1 polymer ?
#
loop_
_entity_poly.entity_id
_entity_poly.type
_entity_poly.pdbx_seq_one_letter_code
_entity_poly.pdbx_strand_id
1 'polypeptide(L)' 'MSNELSLSLIVGINLKRLIRSSRYRTQENFAYEFGAEIRTVSRWLNAGVKNIDTLEEIADFLEVDVFELLKKKDDREKGE' A
#
# COMPACT_ATOMS: atom_id res chain seq x y z
N MET A 1 -2.18 -26.05 4.27
CA MET A 1 -1.85 -25.05 3.23
C MET A 1 -1.23 -23.86 3.93
N SER A 2 -0.02 -23.46 3.56
CA SER A 2 0.60 -22.25 4.11
C SER A 2 -0.32 -21.06 3.80
N ASN A 3 -0.68 -20.30 4.82
CA ASN A 3 -1.54 -19.11 4.69
C ASN A 3 -0.69 -17.93 4.15
N GLU A 4 -0.11 -18.10 2.96
CA GLU A 4 0.72 -17.08 2.36
C GLU A 4 -0.16 -15.97 1.80
N LEU A 5 0.05 -14.74 2.26
CA LEU A 5 -0.67 -13.58 1.73
C LEU A 5 -0.31 -13.40 0.26
N SER A 6 -1.30 -13.12 -0.59
CA SER A 6 -1.04 -12.75 -1.97
C SER A 6 -0.22 -11.46 -2.04
N LEU A 7 0.59 -11.30 -3.08
CA LEU A 7 1.34 -10.06 -3.33
C LEU A 7 0.41 -8.84 -3.37
N SER A 8 -0.78 -8.97 -3.96
CA SER A 8 -1.78 -7.89 -3.97
C SER A 8 -2.19 -7.47 -2.57
N LEU A 9 -2.34 -8.43 -1.64
CA LEU A 9 -2.72 -8.13 -0.26
C LEU A 9 -1.55 -7.53 0.53
N ILE A 10 -0.31 -7.97 0.26
CA ILE A 10 0.91 -7.34 0.79
C ILE A 10 0.98 -5.87 0.38
N VAL A 11 0.69 -5.56 -0.89
CA VAL A 11 0.58 -4.17 -1.36
C VAL A 11 -0.43 -3.39 -0.54
N GLY A 12 -1.64 -3.91 -0.36
CA GLY A 12 -2.68 -3.21 0.41
C GLY A 12 -2.24 -2.89 1.85
N ILE A 13 -1.54 -3.83 2.50
CA ILE A 13 -0.97 -3.67 3.84
C ILE A 13 0.14 -2.60 3.84
N ASN A 14 1.06 -2.65 2.88
CA ASN A 14 2.17 -1.70 2.77
C ASN A 14 1.68 -0.30 2.42
N LEU A 15 0.73 -0.17 1.50
CA LEU A 15 0.09 1.09 1.16
C LEU A 15 -0.57 1.72 2.40
N LYS A 16 -1.30 0.92 3.19
CA LYS A 16 -1.90 1.40 4.45
C LYS A 16 -0.85 1.92 5.43
N ARG A 17 0.31 1.26 5.52
CA ARG A 17 1.44 1.70 6.34
C ARG A 17 2.01 3.02 5.82
N LEU A 18 2.27 3.11 4.52
CA LEU A 18 2.84 4.29 3.87
C LEU A 18 1.93 5.52 4.01
N ILE A 19 0.62 5.36 3.80
CA ILE A 19 -0.36 6.44 4.03
C ILE A 19 -0.26 6.98 5.46
N ARG A 20 -0.17 6.10 6.47
CA ARG A 20 -0.09 6.50 7.88
C ARG A 20 1.21 7.21 8.25
N SER A 21 2.33 6.82 7.63
CA SER A 21 3.63 7.46 7.85
C SER A 21 3.83 8.73 7.02
N SER A 22 3.05 8.90 5.95
CA SER A 22 3.09 10.09 5.10
C SER A 22 2.40 11.31 5.72
N ARG A 23 2.51 12.46 5.04
CA ARG A 23 1.74 13.68 5.37
C ARG A 23 0.21 13.49 5.26
N TYR A 24 -0.26 12.52 4.48
CA TYR A 24 -1.69 12.30 4.26
C TYR A 24 -2.38 11.70 5.49
N ARG A 25 -1.68 10.85 6.26
CA ARG A 25 -2.08 10.24 7.56
C ARG A 25 -3.31 9.31 7.51
N THR A 26 -4.35 9.66 6.77
CA THR A 26 -5.65 8.98 6.71
C THR A 26 -5.99 8.54 5.29
N GLN A 27 -6.92 7.59 5.17
CA GLN A 27 -7.39 7.11 3.88
C GLN A 27 -8.15 8.20 3.12
N GLU A 28 -8.94 9.00 3.84
CA GLU A 28 -9.74 10.12 3.35
C GLU A 28 -8.85 11.19 2.70
N ASN A 29 -7.80 11.62 3.41
CA ASN A 29 -6.87 12.64 2.92
C ASN A 29 -6.07 12.12 1.74
N PHE A 30 -5.57 10.88 1.81
CA PHE A 30 -4.88 10.27 0.68
C PHE A 30 -5.79 10.20 -0.55
N ALA A 31 -7.04 9.74 -0.40
CA ALA A 31 -7.99 9.66 -1.50
C ALA A 31 -8.25 11.05 -2.13
N TYR A 32 -8.43 12.07 -1.30
CA TYR A 32 -8.65 13.44 -1.77
C TYR A 32 -7.45 13.99 -2.55
N GLU A 33 -6.25 13.92 -1.99
CA GLU A 33 -5.03 14.48 -2.60
C GLU A 33 -4.56 13.68 -3.83
N PHE A 34 -4.73 12.35 -3.80
CA PHE A 34 -4.40 11.47 -4.94
C PHE A 34 -5.43 11.59 -6.07
N GLY A 35 -6.64 12.13 -5.81
CA GLY A 35 -7.70 12.24 -6.79
C GLY A 35 -8.46 10.92 -7.06
N ALA A 36 -8.51 10.02 -6.08
CA ALA A 36 -9.27 8.77 -6.18
C ALA A 36 -10.50 8.76 -5.26
N GLU A 37 -11.52 7.97 -5.64
CA GLU A 37 -12.64 7.73 -4.74
C GLU A 37 -12.20 6.99 -3.47
N ILE A 38 -12.72 7.40 -2.32
CA ILE A 38 -12.43 6.76 -1.03
C ILE A 38 -12.75 5.25 -1.05
N ARG A 39 -13.76 4.83 -1.82
CA ARG A 39 -14.13 3.40 -1.99
C ARG A 39 -13.07 2.63 -2.77
N THR A 40 -12.46 3.26 -3.77
CA THR A 40 -11.35 2.69 -4.54
C THR A 40 -10.14 2.48 -3.64
N VAL A 41 -9.77 3.51 -2.86
CA VAL A 41 -8.68 3.37 -1.88
C VAL A 41 -9.01 2.30 -0.83
N SER A 42 -10.24 2.27 -0.30
CA SER A 42 -10.66 1.22 0.64
C SER A 42 -10.49 -0.19 0.05
N ARG A 43 -10.84 -0.37 -1.22
CA ARG A 43 -10.63 -1.63 -1.93
C ARG A 43 -9.14 -1.97 -2.03
N TRP A 44 -8.29 -1.01 -2.40
CA TRP A 44 -6.85 -1.22 -2.46
C TRP A 44 -6.27 -1.68 -1.12
N LEU A 45 -6.68 -1.05 -0.02
CA LEU A 45 -6.16 -1.38 1.31
C LEU A 45 -6.62 -2.76 1.82
N ASN A 46 -7.83 -3.19 1.47
CA ASN A 46 -8.44 -4.41 2.03
C ASN A 46 -8.36 -5.63 1.09
N ALA A 47 -8.39 -5.42 -0.22
CA ALA A 47 -8.36 -6.47 -1.24
C ALA A 47 -7.11 -6.44 -2.12
N GLY A 48 -6.29 -5.38 -1.98
CA GLY A 48 -5.04 -5.21 -2.72
C GLY A 48 -5.16 -4.45 -4.03
N VAL A 49 -4.00 -4.17 -4.62
CA VAL A 49 -3.85 -3.58 -5.96
C VAL A 49 -3.23 -4.63 -6.88
N LYS A 50 -3.73 -4.72 -8.13
CA LYS A 50 -3.28 -5.72 -9.11
C LYS A 50 -2.72 -5.11 -10.40
N ASN A 51 -3.06 -3.86 -10.68
CA ASN A 51 -2.60 -3.16 -11.88
C ASN A 51 -1.23 -2.51 -11.55
N ILE A 52 -0.24 -2.71 -12.42
CA ILE A 52 1.12 -2.23 -12.22
C ILE A 52 1.22 -0.71 -12.38
N ASP A 53 0.53 -0.13 -13.37
CA ASP A 53 0.50 1.32 -13.60
C ASP A 53 -0.05 2.05 -12.36
N THR A 54 -1.09 1.52 -11.74
CA THR A 54 -1.64 2.04 -10.47
C THR A 54 -0.63 1.96 -9.32
N LEU A 55 0.22 0.92 -9.27
CA LEU A 55 1.27 0.83 -8.25
C LEU A 55 2.33 1.91 -8.46
N GLU A 56 2.74 2.14 -9.71
CA GLU A 56 3.70 3.17 -10.08
C GLU A 56 3.17 4.56 -9.74
N GLU A 57 1.92 4.88 -10.13
CA GLU A 57 1.26 6.15 -9.80
C GLU A 57 1.21 6.39 -8.27
N ILE A 58 0.86 5.36 -7.50
CA ILE A 58 0.81 5.44 -6.04
C ILE A 58 2.21 5.65 -5.44
N ALA A 59 3.21 4.94 -5.96
CA ALA A 59 4.59 5.03 -5.49
C ALA A 59 5.19 6.42 -5.76
N ASP A 60 5.00 6.93 -6.98
CA ASP A 60 5.41 8.27 -7.38
C ASP A 60 4.76 9.34 -6.49
N PHE A 61 3.44 9.24 -6.28
CA PHE A 61 2.70 10.18 -5.43
C PHE A 61 3.13 10.15 -3.95
N LEU A 62 3.56 8.99 -3.46
CA LEU A 62 4.07 8.81 -2.10
C LEU A 62 5.58 9.07 -1.99
N GLU A 63 6.26 9.39 -3.10
CA GLU A 63 7.71 9.60 -3.20
C GLU A 63 8.52 8.41 -2.65
N VAL A 64 8.10 7.19 -2.99
CA VAL A 64 8.78 5.95 -2.61
C VAL A 64 9.10 5.10 -3.84
N ASP A 65 10.07 4.21 -3.70
CA ASP A 65 10.30 3.17 -4.70
C ASP A 65 9.10 2.20 -4.74
N VAL A 66 8.63 1.84 -5.93
CA VAL A 66 7.49 0.92 -6.14
C VAL A 66 7.69 -0.44 -5.44
N PHE A 67 8.93 -0.90 -5.26
CA PHE A 67 9.25 -2.13 -4.54
C PHE A 67 8.93 -2.05 -3.04
N GLU A 68 8.82 -0.86 -2.44
CA GLU A 68 8.37 -0.71 -1.05
C GLU A 68 6.91 -1.14 -0.86
N LEU A 69 6.09 -1.07 -1.91
CA LEU A 69 4.73 -1.63 -1.90
C LEU A 69 4.75 -3.16 -1.94
N LEU A 70 5.74 -3.76 -2.59
CA LEU A 70 5.85 -5.22 -2.79
C LEU A 70 6.62 -5.94 -1.67
N LYS A 71 7.31 -5.20 -0.79
CA LYS A 71 8.18 -5.74 0.25
C LYS A 71 7.41 -6.64 1.21
N LYS A 72 7.72 -7.95 1.20
CA LYS A 72 7.30 -8.87 2.25
C LYS A 72 8.03 -8.51 3.54
N LYS A 73 7.35 -8.51 4.69
CA LYS A 73 8.05 -8.45 5.97
C LYS A 73 8.81 -9.77 6.13
N ASP A 74 10.13 -9.70 6.22
CA ASP A 74 10.91 -10.82 6.70
C ASP A 74 10.65 -10.97 8.20
N ASP A 75 10.26 -12.17 8.63
CA ASP A 75 10.05 -12.50 10.06
C ASP A 75 11.33 -12.37 10.92
N ARG A 76 12.47 -11.99 10.31
CA ARG A 76 13.78 -11.87 10.94
C ARG A 76 14.08 -10.48 11.53
N GLU A 77 13.24 -9.47 11.31
CA GLU A 77 13.45 -8.12 11.87
C GLU A 77 12.86 -7.94 13.29
N LYS A 78 12.49 -9.02 14.01
CA LYS A 78 12.14 -8.97 15.44
C LYS A 78 13.35 -9.27 16.35
N GLY A 79 14.48 -8.63 16.08
CA GLY A 79 15.67 -8.80 16.89
C GLY A 79 16.56 -7.58 16.83
N GLU A 80 16.18 -6.56 17.61
CA GLU A 80 17.06 -5.56 18.24
C GLU A 80 16.29 -4.91 19.40
#